data_AF-A0A535VPI7-F1
#
_entry.id   AF-A0A535VPI7-F1
#
_cell.length_a   1.000
_cell.length_b   1.000
_cell.length_c   1.000
_cell.angle_alpha   90.00
_cell.angle_beta   90.00
_cell.angle_gamma   90.00
#
_symmetry.space_group_name_H-M   'P 1'
#
loop_
_entity.id
_entity.type
_entity.pdbx_description
1 polymer ?
#
loop_
_entity_poly.entity_id
_entity_poly.type
_entity_poly.pdbx_seq_one_letter_code
_entity_poly.pdbx_strand_id
1 'polypeptide(L)'
;MSTGSRVSEKVLCVRREDIFPDGAWHGFVSEDLERPQAVIREKHFFMPRAEVEDDPSYQQIIPYVVFRHRDLYLLTHRLRRSAERRLRKQYSLGVGGHINPGDLEGGDPIQDGLRREWEEEVVYGGKLDVQLLGLL
;
A
#
# COMPACT_ATOMS: atom_id res chain seq x y z
N MET A 1 5.44 -10.85 -35.96
CA MET A 1 4.86 -11.31 -34.68
C MET A 1 5.20 -10.26 -33.64
N SER A 2 4.19 -9.56 -33.14
CA SER A 2 4.37 -8.45 -32.19
C SER A 2 4.89 -8.99 -30.86
N THR A 3 6.08 -8.56 -30.45
CA THR A 3 6.59 -8.75 -29.09
C THR A 3 5.76 -7.84 -28.18
N GLY A 4 4.68 -8.38 -27.60
CA GLY A 4 3.93 -7.69 -26.56
C GLY A 4 4.89 -7.39 -25.40
N SER A 5 5.34 -6.15 -25.31
CA SER A 5 5.98 -5.62 -24.12
C SER A 5 5.04 -5.91 -22.95
N ARG A 6 5.47 -6.78 -22.02
CA ARG A 6 4.82 -6.84 -20.71
C ARG A 6 4.98 -5.44 -20.13
N VAL A 7 3.90 -4.67 -20.10
CA VAL A 7 3.89 -3.37 -19.43
C VAL A 7 4.35 -3.65 -18.01
N SER A 8 5.50 -3.10 -17.63
CA SER A 8 6.00 -3.21 -16.26
C SER A 8 4.99 -2.53 -15.35
N GLU A 9 4.57 -3.24 -14.29
CA GLU A 9 3.77 -2.68 -13.21
C GLU A 9 4.42 -1.37 -12.73
N LYS A 10 3.62 -0.30 -12.64
CA LYS A 10 4.06 0.99 -12.09
C LYS A 10 3.40 1.19 -10.75
N VAL A 11 4.18 1.66 -9.78
CA VAL A 11 3.75 1.82 -8.39
C VAL A 11 3.97 3.26 -7.93
N LEU A 12 3.08 3.72 -7.05
CA LEU A 12 3.19 5.02 -6.42
C LEU A 12 4.35 5.03 -5.43
N CYS A 13 5.22 6.02 -5.60
CA CYS A 13 6.36 6.23 -4.74
C CYS A 13 6.59 7.72 -4.49
N VAL A 14 7.37 8.00 -3.44
CA VAL A 14 7.91 9.32 -3.11
C VAL A 14 9.42 9.21 -2.97
N ARG A 15 10.15 10.33 -3.04
CA ARG A 15 11.57 10.31 -2.67
C ARG A 15 11.71 10.03 -1.18
N ARG A 16 12.68 9.21 -0.80
CA ARG A 16 12.92 8.86 0.59
C ARG A 16 13.21 10.08 1.46
N GLU A 17 13.97 11.03 0.93
CA GLU A 17 14.31 12.29 1.61
C GLU A 17 13.10 13.20 1.84
N ASP A 18 12.08 13.13 0.98
CA ASP A 18 10.87 13.94 1.14
C ASP A 18 10.00 13.42 2.28
N ILE A 19 9.87 12.11 2.43
CA ILE A 19 9.01 11.50 3.46
C ILE A 19 9.74 11.30 4.79
N PHE A 20 11.06 11.08 4.77
CA PHE A 20 11.91 10.91 5.95
C PHE A 20 13.07 11.92 5.99
N PRO A 21 12.80 13.23 6.13
CA PRO A 21 13.85 14.26 6.10
C PRO A 21 14.83 14.15 7.28
N ASP A 22 14.34 13.67 8.43
CA ASP A 22 15.08 13.57 9.69
C ASP A 22 15.52 12.12 9.97
N GLY A 23 15.45 11.26 8.95
CA GLY A 23 15.67 9.81 9.05
C GLY A 23 14.38 9.02 9.20
N ALA A 24 14.43 7.76 8.77
CA ALA A 24 13.29 6.85 8.90
C ALA A 24 13.17 6.31 10.33
N TRP A 25 11.94 6.09 10.78
CA TRP A 25 11.67 5.44 12.06
C TRP A 25 11.69 3.92 11.94
N HIS A 26 11.62 3.23 13.09
CA HIS A 26 11.48 1.78 13.15
C HIS A 26 10.18 1.40 13.85
N GLY A 27 9.38 0.56 13.21
CA GLY A 27 8.10 0.11 13.74
C GLY A 27 6.97 1.09 13.45
N PHE A 28 5.98 1.12 14.33
CA PHE A 28 4.75 1.87 14.11
C PHE A 28 4.82 3.27 14.71
N VAL A 29 4.38 4.27 13.94
CA VAL A 29 4.19 5.66 14.40
C VAL A 29 2.73 6.07 14.24
N SER A 30 2.16 6.69 15.26
CA SER A 30 0.75 7.16 15.29
C SER A 30 0.62 8.67 15.53
N GLU A 31 1.73 9.39 15.55
CA GLU A 31 1.81 10.83 15.78
C GLU A 31 2.34 11.50 14.50
N ASP A 32 2.04 12.80 14.33
CA ASP A 32 2.51 13.65 13.22
C ASP A 32 2.28 13.06 11.82
N LEU A 33 1.11 12.44 11.62
CA LEU A 33 0.76 11.71 10.40
C LEU A 33 0.40 12.65 9.24
N GLU A 34 0.14 13.93 9.50
CA GLU A 34 -0.28 14.91 8.49
C GLU A 34 0.82 15.18 7.48
N ARG A 35 2.08 15.29 7.93
CA ARG A 35 3.21 15.62 7.06
C ARG A 35 3.51 14.50 6.05
N PRO A 36 3.67 13.23 6.45
CA PRO A 36 3.84 12.14 5.47
C PRO A 36 2.67 12.04 4.49
N GLN A 37 1.44 12.22 4.97
CA GLN A 37 0.27 12.25 4.09
C GLN A 37 0.33 13.38 3.06
N ALA A 38 0.71 14.59 3.46
CA ALA A 38 0.89 15.72 2.54
C ALA A 38 1.97 15.42 1.49
N VAL A 39 3.11 14.86 1.91
CA VAL A 39 4.19 14.44 1.00
C VAL A 39 3.68 13.42 -0.03
N ILE A 40 2.92 12.41 0.42
CA ILE A 40 2.34 11.41 -0.50
C ILE A 40 1.39 12.09 -1.49
N ARG A 41 0.48 12.94 -1.03
CA ARG A 41 -0.49 13.59 -1.91
C ARG A 41 0.17 14.54 -2.92
N GLU A 42 1.14 15.33 -2.48
CA GLU A 42 1.71 16.43 -3.27
C GLU A 42 2.92 16.03 -4.11
N LYS A 43 3.72 15.06 -3.65
CA LYS A 43 5.02 14.72 -4.24
C LYS A 43 5.11 13.29 -4.79
N HIS A 44 4.01 12.54 -4.81
CA HIS A 44 4.04 11.21 -5.41
C HIS A 44 4.30 11.26 -6.92
N PHE A 45 4.86 10.16 -7.40
CA PHE A 45 4.99 9.86 -8.82
C PHE A 45 4.95 8.35 -9.02
N PHE A 46 4.85 7.91 -10.27
CA PHE A 46 4.79 6.51 -10.62
C PHE A 46 6.06 6.07 -11.35
N MET A 47 6.70 5.02 -10.83
CA MET A 47 7.84 4.36 -11.46
C MET A 47 7.59 2.88 -11.68
N PRO A 48 8.24 2.25 -12.67
CA PRO A 48 8.24 0.79 -12.79
C PRO A 48 8.70 0.15 -11.49
N ARG A 49 7.92 -0.80 -10.95
CA ARG A 49 8.23 -1.46 -9.67
C ARG A 49 9.64 -2.04 -9.64
N ALA A 50 10.05 -2.68 -10.73
CA ALA A 50 11.37 -3.28 -10.85
C ALA A 50 12.53 -2.28 -10.71
N GLU A 51 12.29 -0.98 -10.95
CA GLU A 51 13.31 0.08 -10.79
C GLU A 51 13.38 0.62 -9.36
N VAL A 52 12.34 0.42 -8.54
CA VAL A 52 12.24 0.97 -7.17
C VAL A 52 12.21 -0.10 -6.07
N GLU A 53 12.14 -1.38 -6.42
CA GLU A 53 12.08 -2.48 -5.42
C GLU A 53 13.36 -2.54 -4.56
N ASP A 54 14.52 -2.36 -5.19
CA ASP A 54 15.84 -2.47 -4.54
C ASP A 54 16.55 -1.11 -4.39
N ASP A 55 15.93 0.00 -4.82
CA ASP A 55 16.52 1.34 -4.70
C ASP A 55 15.99 2.06 -3.45
N PRO A 56 16.82 2.21 -2.40
CA PRO A 56 16.42 2.86 -1.16
C PRO A 56 16.22 4.38 -1.32
N SER A 57 16.49 4.97 -2.48
CA SER A 57 16.21 6.40 -2.72
C SER A 57 14.71 6.69 -2.82
N TYR A 58 13.90 5.65 -2.98
CA TYR A 58 12.45 5.74 -3.12
C TYR A 58 11.74 5.01 -1.98
N GLN A 59 10.59 5.54 -1.59
CA GLN A 59 9.67 4.86 -0.69
C GLN A 59 8.39 4.53 -1.46
N GLN A 60 8.13 3.24 -1.63
CA GLN A 60 6.86 2.76 -2.17
C GLN A 60 5.77 2.96 -1.10
N ILE A 61 4.60 3.44 -1.53
CA ILE A 61 3.45 3.66 -0.65
C ILE A 61 2.49 2.48 -0.79
N ILE A 62 2.23 1.81 0.32
CA ILE A 62 1.36 0.63 0.40
C ILE A 62 0.26 0.93 1.42
N PRO A 63 -0.99 1.19 0.99
CA PRO A 63 -2.13 1.17 1.89
C PRO A 63 -2.28 -0.20 2.53
N TYR A 64 -2.50 -0.23 3.84
CA TYR A 64 -2.65 -1.47 4.59
C TYR A 64 -3.85 -1.39 5.52
N VAL A 65 -4.86 -2.24 5.31
CA VAL A 65 -6.13 -2.24 6.03
C VAL A 65 -6.18 -3.39 7.00
N VAL A 66 -6.28 -3.07 8.29
CA VAL A 66 -6.71 -4.01 9.31
C VAL A 66 -8.21 -3.85 9.51
N PHE A 67 -8.98 -4.89 9.22
CA PHE A 67 -10.43 -4.83 9.30
C PHE A 67 -10.97 -5.44 10.58
N ARG A 68 -11.82 -4.67 11.27
CA ARG A 68 -12.54 -5.08 12.47
C ARG A 68 -14.04 -5.05 12.21
N HIS A 69 -14.74 -6.12 12.57
CA HIS A 69 -16.20 -6.17 12.61
C HIS A 69 -16.65 -6.66 13.99
N ARG A 70 -17.32 -5.78 14.75
CA ARG A 70 -17.60 -5.98 16.19
C ARG A 70 -16.29 -6.23 16.95
N ASP A 71 -16.14 -7.36 17.64
CA ASP A 71 -14.94 -7.70 18.40
C ASP A 71 -14.02 -8.69 17.68
N LEU A 72 -14.22 -8.85 16.37
CA LEU A 72 -13.45 -9.77 15.53
C LEU A 72 -12.62 -9.01 14.51
N TYR A 73 -11.44 -9.56 14.21
CA TYR A 73 -10.55 -9.07 13.17
C TYR A 73 -10.49 -10.07 12.01
N LEU A 74 -10.42 -9.56 10.79
CA LEU A 74 -10.20 -10.38 9.61
C LEU A 74 -8.75 -10.88 9.59
N LEU A 75 -8.60 -12.20 9.64
CA LEU A 75 -7.33 -12.88 9.51
C LEU A 75 -7.33 -13.70 8.22
N THR A 76 -6.36 -13.44 7.35
CA THR A 76 -6.19 -14.22 6.11
C THR A 76 -5.08 -15.25 6.29
N HIS A 77 -5.19 -16.37 5.57
CA HIS A 77 -4.15 -17.40 5.56
C HIS A 77 -3.62 -17.55 4.14
N ARG A 78 -2.32 -17.27 3.95
CA ARG A 78 -1.74 -17.23 2.60
C ARG A 78 -1.65 -18.63 1.99
N LEU A 79 -2.27 -18.79 0.82
CA LEU A 79 -2.26 -20.04 0.07
C LEU A 79 -0.84 -20.44 -0.37
N ARG A 80 -0.61 -21.75 -0.55
CA ARG A 80 0.71 -22.34 -0.87
C ARG A 80 1.38 -21.77 -2.12
N ARG A 81 0.63 -21.09 -3.02
CA ARG A 81 1.11 -20.54 -4.29
C ARG A 81 1.49 -19.05 -4.24
N SER A 82 1.57 -18.43 -3.06
CA SER A 82 2.04 -17.03 -2.96
C SER A 82 3.46 -16.88 -3.51
N ALA A 83 3.68 -15.82 -4.31
CA ALA A 83 4.99 -15.49 -4.88
C ALA A 83 6.04 -15.26 -3.77
N GLU A 84 5.62 -14.71 -2.63
CA GLU A 84 6.48 -14.50 -1.47
C GLU A 84 6.59 -15.77 -0.61
N ARG A 85 7.65 -16.54 -0.85
CA ARG A 85 7.89 -17.84 -0.20
C ARG A 85 7.97 -17.76 1.33
N ARG A 86 8.48 -16.64 1.87
CA ARG A 86 8.65 -16.42 3.32
C ARG A 86 7.32 -16.41 4.08
N LEU A 87 6.26 -15.86 3.47
CA LEU A 87 4.96 -15.68 4.11
C LEU A 87 4.00 -16.87 3.88
N ARG A 88 4.45 -17.95 3.23
CA ARG A 88 3.62 -19.14 3.00
C ARG A 88 3.25 -19.79 4.33
N LYS A 89 1.97 -20.18 4.48
CA LYS A 89 1.41 -20.79 5.70
C LYS A 89 1.42 -19.87 6.93
N GLN A 90 1.72 -18.58 6.77
CA GLN A 90 1.54 -17.60 7.82
C GLN A 90 0.14 -17.01 7.75
N TYR A 91 -0.32 -16.51 8.89
CA TYR A 91 -1.49 -15.66 8.96
C TYR A 91 -1.09 -14.21 8.68
N SER A 92 -1.93 -13.48 7.95
CA SER A 92 -1.82 -12.03 7.75
C SER A 92 -2.96 -11.35 8.47
N LEU A 93 -2.64 -10.37 9.31
CA LEU A 93 -3.61 -9.47 9.91
C LEU A 93 -3.67 -8.20 9.07
N GLY A 94 -4.54 -8.20 8.07
CA GLY A 94 -4.75 -7.09 7.15
C GLY A 94 -4.35 -7.40 5.71
N VAL A 95 -4.81 -6.53 4.82
CA VAL A 95 -4.63 -6.61 3.36
C VAL A 95 -4.00 -5.30 2.88
N GLY A 96 -3.18 -5.37 1.83
CA GLY A 96 -2.46 -4.21 1.33
C GLY A 96 -1.67 -4.54 0.08
N GLY A 97 -1.49 -3.54 -0.76
CA GLY A 97 -0.89 -3.66 -2.08
C GLY A 97 -0.42 -2.33 -2.62
N HIS A 98 0.22 -2.34 -3.79
CA HIS A 98 0.71 -1.12 -4.41
C HIS A 98 -0.45 -0.28 -4.97
N ILE A 99 -0.22 1.04 -5.03
CA ILE A 99 -1.12 1.96 -5.73
C ILE A 99 -0.60 2.13 -7.16
N ASN A 100 -1.48 1.95 -8.14
CA ASN A 100 -1.17 2.00 -9.55
C ASN A 100 -1.70 3.29 -10.20
N PRO A 101 -1.19 3.72 -11.37
CA PRO A 101 -1.64 4.96 -12.02
C PRO A 101 -3.15 5.05 -12.30
N GLY A 102 -3.82 3.90 -12.47
CA GLY A 102 -5.25 3.84 -12.73
C GLY A 102 -6.12 4.02 -11.49
N ASP A 103 -5.52 4.06 -10.30
CA ASP A 103 -6.28 4.02 -9.04
C ASP A 103 -6.73 5.41 -8.60
N LEU A 104 -6.30 6.49 -9.24
CA LEU A 104 -6.47 7.88 -8.75
C LEU A 104 -7.80 8.55 -9.13
N GLU A 105 -8.88 7.79 -9.30
CA GLU A 105 -10.15 8.33 -9.81
C GLU A 105 -10.87 9.28 -8.82
N GLY A 106 -10.63 9.13 -7.52
CA GLY A 106 -11.24 9.92 -6.44
C GLY A 106 -10.43 11.16 -6.02
N GLY A 107 -9.22 11.31 -6.53
CA GLY A 107 -8.35 12.47 -6.31
C GLY A 107 -7.49 12.42 -5.05
N ASP A 108 -7.59 11.37 -4.22
CA ASP A 108 -6.68 11.13 -3.10
C ASP A 108 -5.98 9.76 -3.25
N PRO A 109 -4.68 9.72 -3.61
CA PRO A 109 -3.96 8.47 -3.84
C PRO A 109 -4.02 7.49 -2.68
N ILE A 110 -4.05 8.00 -1.44
CA ILE A 110 -4.08 7.14 -0.25
C ILE A 110 -5.43 6.46 -0.13
N GLN A 111 -6.52 7.23 -0.26
CA GLN A 111 -7.88 6.71 -0.07
C GLN A 111 -8.32 5.85 -1.24
N ASP A 112 -7.97 6.24 -2.47
CA ASP A 112 -8.39 5.50 -3.65
C ASP A 112 -7.64 4.18 -3.76
N GLY A 113 -6.33 4.18 -3.50
CA GLY A 113 -5.53 2.98 -3.42
C GLY A 113 -6.00 2.02 -2.32
N LEU A 114 -6.35 2.55 -1.14
CA LEU A 114 -6.92 1.76 -0.04
C LEU A 114 -8.25 1.12 -0.44
N ARG A 115 -9.14 1.88 -1.09
CA ARG A 115 -10.46 1.40 -1.50
C ARG A 115 -10.35 0.30 -2.55
N ARG A 116 -9.54 0.51 -3.60
CA ARG A 116 -9.30 -0.52 -4.63
C ARG A 116 -8.80 -1.81 -4.00
N GLU A 117 -7.75 -1.71 -3.18
CA GLU A 117 -7.14 -2.88 -2.55
C GLU A 117 -8.12 -3.64 -1.66
N TRP A 118 -8.95 -2.91 -0.91
CA TRP A 118 -10.02 -3.51 -0.12
C TRP A 118 -11.03 -4.25 -0.99
N GLU A 119 -11.47 -3.65 -2.09
CA GLU A 119 -12.48 -4.23 -2.99
C GLU A 119 -11.96 -5.44 -3.78
N GLU A 120 -10.65 -5.53 -4.04
CA GLU A 120 -10.04 -6.70 -4.70
C GLU A 120 -9.93 -7.92 -3.77
N GLU A 121 -9.57 -7.71 -2.51
CA GLU A 121 -9.24 -8.80 -1.59
C GLU A 121 -10.42 -9.20 -0.68
N VAL A 122 -11.40 -8.30 -0.50
CA VAL A 122 -12.49 -8.51 0.47
C VAL A 122 -13.87 -8.23 -0.12
N VAL A 123 -14.68 -9.28 -0.19
CA VAL A 123 -16.12 -9.15 -0.49
C VAL A 123 -16.87 -8.82 0.81
N TYR A 124 -17.23 -7.54 0.98
CA TYR A 124 -17.98 -7.06 2.14
C TYR A 124 -19.17 -6.20 1.71
N GLY A 125 -20.39 -6.62 2.09
CA GLY A 125 -21.63 -5.93 1.73
C GLY A 125 -22.07 -4.81 2.68
N GLY A 126 -21.27 -4.50 3.70
CA GLY A 126 -21.55 -3.42 4.66
C GLY A 126 -20.85 -2.12 4.30
N LYS A 127 -21.07 -1.08 5.11
CA LYS A 127 -20.31 0.18 5.01
C LYS A 127 -18.91 0.00 5.60
N LEU A 128 -17.89 0.45 4.87
CA LEU A 128 -16.52 0.57 5.36
C LEU A 128 -16.33 1.98 5.94
N ASP A 129 -16.01 2.06 7.23
CA ASP A 129 -15.52 3.29 7.86
C ASP A 129 -14.00 3.16 8.06
N VAL A 130 -13.24 4.10 7.52
CA VAL A 130 -11.77 4.05 7.48
C VAL A 130 -11.19 5.11 8.41
N GLN A 131 -10.23 4.70 9.24
CA GLN A 131 -9.44 5.59 10.07
C GLN A 131 -7.96 5.25 9.88
N LEU A 132 -7.14 6.26 9.59
CA LEU A 132 -5.69 6.10 9.61
C LEU A 132 -5.24 5.88 11.05
N LEU A 133 -4.59 4.74 11.32
CA LEU A 133 -4.03 4.45 12.63
C LEU A 133 -2.61 4.97 12.78
N GLY A 134 -1.84 4.94 11.69
CA GLY A 134 -0.43 5.28 11.70
C GLY A 134 0.30 4.78 10.47
N LEU A 135 1.63 4.82 10.54
CA LEU A 135 2.54 4.36 9.49
C LEU A 135 3.49 3.32 10.09
N LEU A 136 3.95 2.38 9.26
CA LEU A 136 4.88 1.30 9.60
C LEU A 136 6.20 1.49 8.88
#